data_AF-Q5R9A6-F1
#
_entry.id   AF-Q5R9A6-F1
#
_cell.length_a   1.000
_cell.length_b   1.000
_cell.length_c   1.000
_cell.angle_alpha   90.00
_cell.angle_beta   90.00
_cell.angle_gamma   90.00
#
_symmetry.space_group_name_H-M   'P 1'
#
loop_
_entity.id
_entity.type
_entity.pdbx_description
1 polymer ?
#
loop_
_entity_poly.entity_id
_entity_poly.type
_entity_poly.pdbx_seq_one_letter_code
_entity_poly.pdbx_strand_id
1 'polypeptide(L)'
;MATAAGAAYFQRGSLFWFTVITLSFGYYTWVVFWPQSIPYQNLGPLGPFTQYLVDHHHTLLCNGYWLAWLIHVGESLYAIVLCKHKGITSGRAQLLWFLQTFFFGIASLTILIAYKGKRQKQT
;
A
#
# COMPACT_ATOMS: atom_id res chain seq x y z
N MET A 1 -23.23 12.47 -25.02
CA MET A 1 -22.39 11.31 -24.64
C MET A 1 -21.55 11.64 -23.42
N ALA A 2 -22.05 11.45 -22.19
CA ALA A 2 -21.47 12.04 -20.98
C ALA A 2 -21.18 11.08 -19.80
N THR A 3 -21.04 9.76 -20.01
CA THR A 3 -21.19 8.78 -18.91
C THR A 3 -19.97 7.92 -18.54
N ALA A 4 -18.81 8.04 -19.18
CA ALA A 4 -17.74 7.04 -18.98
C ALA A 4 -16.64 7.41 -17.95
N ALA A 5 -16.36 8.70 -17.72
CA ALA A 5 -15.15 9.10 -17.01
C ALA A 5 -15.13 8.72 -15.52
N GLY A 6 -16.30 8.59 -14.88
CA GLY A 6 -16.40 8.17 -13.48
C GLY A 6 -16.44 6.65 -13.30
N ALA A 7 -17.14 5.95 -14.19
CA ALA A 7 -17.32 4.51 -14.06
C ALA A 7 -15.99 3.75 -14.06
N ALA A 8 -15.00 4.18 -14.85
CA ALA A 8 -13.74 3.47 -15.05
C ALA A 8 -12.50 4.18 -14.48
N TYR A 9 -12.66 5.19 -13.60
CA TYR A 9 -11.52 5.96 -13.11
C TYR A 9 -10.53 5.08 -12.31
N PHE A 10 -9.28 5.08 -12.76
CA PHE A 10 -8.12 4.55 -12.07
C PHE A 10 -6.94 5.49 -12.30
N GLN A 11 -6.16 5.74 -11.26
CA GLN A 11 -4.97 6.57 -11.35
C GLN A 11 -3.81 5.85 -10.67
N ARG A 12 -2.74 5.63 -11.44
CA ARG A 12 -1.51 5.10 -10.88
C ARG A 12 -0.90 6.09 -9.91
N GLY A 13 -0.42 5.61 -8.77
CA GLY A 13 0.33 6.42 -7.82
C GLY A 13 1.71 6.86 -8.31
N SER A 14 2.39 7.63 -7.47
CA SER A 14 3.74 8.10 -7.74
C SER A 14 4.71 6.92 -7.79
N LEU A 15 5.44 6.79 -8.89
CA LEU A 15 6.45 5.75 -9.05
C LEU A 15 7.54 5.84 -7.97
N PHE A 16 7.91 7.06 -7.57
CA PHE A 16 8.86 7.28 -6.48
C PHE A 16 8.39 6.61 -5.18
N TRP A 17 7.15 6.88 -4.77
CA TRP A 17 6.59 6.30 -3.55
C TRP A 17 6.41 4.79 -3.66
N PHE A 18 6.03 4.27 -4.84
CA PHE A 18 5.90 2.84 -5.05
C PHE A 18 7.25 2.12 -4.91
N THR A 19 8.32 2.69 -5.46
CA THR A 19 9.68 2.18 -5.28
C THR A 19 10.10 2.19 -3.81
N VAL A 20 9.91 3.31 -3.10
CA VAL A 20 10.23 3.42 -1.68
C VAL A 20 9.50 2.34 -0.86
N ILE A 21 8.18 2.21 -1.03
CA ILE A 21 7.38 1.22 -0.30
C ILE A 21 7.85 -0.20 -0.62
N THR A 22 8.07 -0.51 -1.90
CA THR A 22 8.50 -1.86 -2.32
C THR A 22 9.84 -2.23 -1.70
N LEU A 23 10.83 -1.32 -1.73
CA LEU A 23 12.15 -1.55 -1.15
C LEU A 23 12.08 -1.67 0.38
N SER A 24 11.34 -0.78 1.05
CA SER A 24 11.20 -0.82 2.51
C SER A 24 10.48 -2.08 2.99
N PHE A 25 9.36 -2.45 2.36
CA PHE A 25 8.59 -3.64 2.73
C PHE A 25 9.31 -4.93 2.35
N GLY A 26 10.04 -4.93 1.22
CA GLY A 26 10.92 -6.02 0.82
C GLY A 26 12.08 -6.22 1.80
N TYR A 27 12.75 -5.15 2.20
CA TYR A 27 13.78 -5.20 3.23
C TYR A 27 13.20 -5.71 4.57
N TYR A 28 12.05 -5.20 4.98
CA TYR A 28 11.41 -5.66 6.22
C TYR A 28 11.04 -7.15 6.16
N THR A 29 10.50 -7.63 5.04
CA THR A 29 10.25 -9.06 4.80
C THR A 29 11.54 -9.86 4.93
N TRP A 30 12.64 -9.38 4.35
CA TRP A 30 13.94 -10.04 4.42
C TRP A 30 14.44 -10.14 5.87
N VAL A 31 14.36 -9.05 6.64
CA VAL A 31 14.74 -9.00 8.06
C VAL A 31 13.91 -9.97 8.91
N VAL A 32 12.62 -10.09 8.65
CA VAL A 32 11.71 -10.96 9.44
C VAL A 32 11.98 -12.44 9.17
N PHE A 33 12.10 -12.84 7.91
CA PHE A 33 12.16 -14.26 7.52
C PHE A 33 13.56 -14.83 7.33
N TRP A 34 14.54 -14.01 6.93
CA TRP A 34 15.94 -14.43 6.79
C TRP A 34 16.91 -13.42 7.43
N PRO A 35 16.76 -13.14 8.74
CA PRO A 35 17.64 -12.19 9.43
C PRO A 35 19.12 -12.56 9.30
N GLN A 36 19.44 -13.86 9.36
CA GLN A 36 20.81 -14.37 9.27
C GLN A 36 21.48 -14.11 7.92
N SER A 37 20.71 -13.80 6.87
CA SER A 37 21.23 -13.50 5.54
C SER A 37 21.41 -12.00 5.28
N ILE A 38 21.04 -11.14 6.24
CA ILE A 38 21.19 -9.69 6.11
C ILE A 38 22.68 -9.33 6.27
N PRO A 39 23.29 -8.59 5.32
CA PRO A 39 24.67 -8.16 5.44
C PRO A 39 24.79 -6.94 6.36
N TYR A 40 24.51 -7.09 7.65
CA TYR A 40 24.41 -6.00 8.62
C TYR A 40 25.63 -5.05 8.58
N GLN A 41 26.84 -5.59 8.44
CA GLN A 41 28.08 -4.81 8.40
C GLN A 41 28.17 -3.85 7.20
N ASN A 42 27.44 -4.13 6.10
CA ASN A 42 27.48 -3.35 4.86
C ASN A 42 26.37 -2.28 4.78
N LEU A 43 25.47 -2.22 5.77
CA LEU A 43 24.29 -1.32 5.75
C LEU A 43 24.54 0.02 6.46
N GLY A 44 25.78 0.31 6.87
CA GLY A 44 26.10 1.49 7.66
C GLY A 44 25.29 1.52 8.97
N PRO A 45 24.75 2.68 9.41
CA PRO A 45 24.05 2.78 10.69
C PRO A 45 22.76 1.93 10.76
N LEU A 46 22.14 1.62 9.61
CA LEU A 46 20.95 0.77 9.55
C LEU A 46 21.25 -0.67 9.98
N GLY A 47 22.49 -1.13 9.76
CA GLY A 47 22.93 -2.49 10.06
C GLY A 47 22.84 -2.82 11.55
N PRO A 48 23.63 -2.16 12.42
CA PRO A 48 23.57 -2.36 13.86
C PRO A 48 22.18 -2.11 14.46
N PHE A 49 21.43 -1.12 13.94
CA PHE A 49 20.05 -0.88 14.36
C PHE A 49 19.12 -2.06 14.05
N THR A 50 19.17 -2.57 12.82
CA THR A 50 18.35 -3.73 12.41
C THR A 50 18.76 -4.97 13.19
N GLN A 51 20.07 -5.18 13.38
CA GLN A 51 20.60 -6.29 14.15
C GLN A 51 20.11 -6.23 15.61
N TYR A 52 20.16 -5.06 16.25
CA TYR A 52 19.61 -4.87 17.59
C TYR A 52 18.14 -5.25 17.68
N LEU A 53 17.31 -4.81 16.71
CA LEU A 53 15.89 -5.17 16.67
C LEU A 53 15.66 -6.66 16.47
N VAL A 54 16.46 -7.33 15.63
CA VAL A 54 16.39 -8.78 15.45
C VAL A 54 16.79 -9.50 16.74
N ASP A 55 17.90 -9.11 17.36
CA ASP A 55 18.44 -9.82 18.52
C ASP A 55 17.58 -9.64 19.79
N HIS A 56 16.91 -8.48 19.95
CA HIS A 56 16.17 -8.14 21.17
C HIS A 56 14.64 -8.06 21.00
N HIS A 57 14.17 -7.86 19.77
CA HIS A 57 12.77 -7.53 19.49
C HIS A 57 12.20 -8.30 18.29
N HIS A 58 12.72 -9.50 17.97
CA HIS A 58 12.26 -10.30 16.83
C HIS A 58 10.75 -10.55 16.83
N THR A 59 10.16 -10.88 17.99
CA THR A 59 8.71 -11.07 18.12
C THR A 59 7.92 -9.81 17.74
N LEU A 60 8.43 -8.63 18.11
CA LEU A 60 7.81 -7.36 17.75
C LEU A 60 7.92 -7.09 16.24
N LEU A 61 9.04 -7.44 15.60
CA LEU A 61 9.18 -7.38 14.14
C LEU A 61 8.18 -8.31 13.45
N CYS A 62 8.06 -9.56 13.89
CA CYS A 62 7.08 -10.51 13.35
C CYS A 62 5.64 -9.99 13.52
N ASN A 63 5.28 -9.52 14.70
CA ASN A 63 3.95 -8.98 14.97
C ASN A 63 3.66 -7.73 14.14
N GLY A 64 4.62 -6.80 14.06
CA GLY A 64 4.52 -5.60 13.26
C GLY A 64 4.39 -5.90 11.77
N TYR A 65 5.08 -6.92 11.28
CA TYR A 65 4.99 -7.38 9.90
C TYR A 65 3.59 -7.87 9.53
N TRP A 66 3.02 -8.76 10.35
CA TRP A 66 1.66 -9.26 10.14
C TRP A 66 0.60 -8.16 10.34
N LEU A 67 0.82 -7.26 11.30
CA LEU A 67 -0.05 -6.10 11.49
C LEU A 67 -0.05 -5.19 10.25
N ALA A 68 1.10 -4.94 9.64
CA ALA A 68 1.19 -4.14 8.42
C ALA A 68 0.42 -4.79 7.26
N TRP A 69 0.55 -6.11 7.06
CA TRP A 69 -0.26 -6.84 6.08
C TRP A 69 -1.76 -6.75 6.39
N LEU A 70 -2.15 -6.86 7.66
CA LEU A 70 -3.55 -6.72 8.07
C LEU A 70 -4.10 -5.32 7.76
N ILE A 71 -3.31 -4.27 8.01
CA ILE A 71 -3.66 -2.89 7.65
C ILE A 71 -3.84 -2.76 6.13
N HIS A 72 -2.90 -3.26 5.33
CA HIS A 72 -2.99 -3.24 3.87
C HIS A 72 -4.24 -3.96 3.35
N VAL A 73 -4.57 -5.12 3.91
CA VAL A 73 -5.82 -5.84 3.59
C VAL A 73 -7.04 -4.97 3.91
N GLY A 74 -7.09 -4.38 5.10
CA GLY A 74 -8.16 -3.47 5.52
C GLY A 74 -8.33 -2.27 4.60
N GLU A 75 -7.23 -1.59 4.25
CA GLU A 75 -7.21 -0.47 3.33
C GLU A 75 -7.69 -0.87 1.93
N SER A 76 -7.32 -2.06 1.46
CA SER A 76 -7.71 -2.58 0.13
C SER A 76 -9.20 -2.85 0.04
N LEU A 77 -9.77 -3.48 1.08
CA LEU A 77 -11.21 -3.70 1.18
C LEU A 77 -11.95 -2.36 1.27
N TYR A 78 -11.44 -1.42 2.06
CA TYR A 78 -11.99 -0.07 2.15
C TYR A 78 -11.92 0.67 0.80
N ALA A 79 -10.86 0.49 0.00
CA ALA A 79 -10.75 1.08 -1.32
C ALA A 79 -11.88 0.63 -2.26
N ILE A 80 -12.29 -0.65 -2.22
CA ILE A 80 -13.45 -1.14 -3.00
C ILE A 80 -14.74 -0.43 -2.58
N VAL A 81 -14.98 -0.32 -1.27
CA VAL A 81 -16.15 0.39 -0.72
C VAL A 81 -16.13 1.86 -1.17
N LEU A 82 -14.97 2.51 -1.06
CA LEU A 82 -14.77 3.90 -1.43
C LEU A 82 -14.97 4.13 -2.94
N CYS A 83 -14.53 3.21 -3.80
CA CYS A 83 -14.81 3.26 -5.23
C CYS A 83 -16.32 3.29 -5.51
N LYS A 84 -17.09 2.40 -4.87
CA LYS A 84 -18.56 2.36 -5.01
C LYS A 84 -19.20 3.67 -4.54
N HIS A 85 -18.78 4.18 -3.38
CA HIS A 85 -19.27 5.46 -2.84
C HIS A 85 -18.93 6.65 -3.74
N LYS A 86 -17.83 6.59 -4.49
CA LYS A 86 -17.41 7.63 -5.45
C LYS A 86 -17.98 7.44 -6.87
N GLY A 87 -18.84 6.44 -7.08
CA GLY A 87 -19.47 6.19 -8.38
C GLY A 87 -18.58 5.47 -9.40
N ILE A 88 -17.47 4.88 -8.97
CA ILE A 88 -16.61 4.04 -9.81
C ILE A 88 -17.21 2.64 -9.85
N THR A 89 -18.00 2.35 -10.89
CA THR A 89 -18.77 1.10 -11.02
C THR A 89 -18.08 0.02 -11.85
N SER A 90 -17.00 0.34 -12.57
CA SER A 90 -16.23 -0.63 -13.36
C SER A 90 -15.50 -1.60 -12.44
N GLY A 91 -15.83 -2.89 -12.55
CA GLY A 91 -15.14 -3.95 -11.80
C GLY A 91 -13.64 -3.99 -12.04
N ARG A 92 -13.19 -3.67 -13.28
CA ARG A 92 -11.75 -3.55 -13.59
C ARG A 92 -11.08 -2.42 -12.82
N ALA A 93 -11.72 -1.24 -12.77
CA ALA A 93 -11.17 -0.10 -12.04
C ALA A 93 -11.12 -0.38 -10.53
N GLN A 94 -12.17 -0.98 -9.96
CA GLN A 94 -12.20 -1.40 -8.56
C GLN A 94 -11.10 -2.41 -8.25
N LEU A 95 -10.86 -3.40 -9.12
CA LEU A 95 -9.78 -4.37 -8.96
C LEU A 95 -8.41 -3.70 -9.00
N LEU A 96 -8.18 -2.75 -9.91
CA LEU A 96 -6.92 -2.02 -9.98
C LEU A 96 -6.68 -1.16 -8.72
N TRP A 97 -7.73 -0.50 -8.20
CA TRP A 97 -7.65 0.21 -6.91
C TRP A 97 -7.36 -0.73 -5.75
N PHE A 98 -8.04 -1.87 -5.68
CA PHE A 98 -7.78 -2.89 -4.67
C PHE A 98 -6.31 -3.35 -4.70
N LEU A 99 -5.80 -3.76 -5.87
CA LEU A 99 -4.43 -4.24 -6.02
C LEU A 99 -3.40 -3.16 -5.70
N GLN A 100 -3.61 -1.93 -6.18
CA GLN A 100 -2.71 -0.83 -5.87
C GLN A 100 -2.69 -0.51 -4.37
N THR A 101 -3.86 -0.50 -3.71
CA THR A 101 -3.92 -0.28 -2.26
C THR A 101 -3.39 -1.46 -1.46
N PHE A 102 -3.50 -2.69 -1.97
CA PHE A 102 -2.95 -3.86 -1.30
C PHE A 102 -1.43 -3.82 -1.20
N PHE A 103 -0.76 -3.41 -2.28
CA PHE A 103 0.70 -3.32 -2.28
C PHE A 103 1.23 -2.00 -1.71
N PHE A 104 0.52 -0.89 -1.92
CA PHE A 104 1.03 0.46 -1.61
C PHE A 104 0.27 1.18 -0.50
N GLY A 105 -0.73 0.53 0.10
CA GLY A 105 -1.48 1.01 1.25
C GLY A 105 -2.03 2.42 1.09
N ILE A 106 -1.82 3.23 2.13
CA ILE A 106 -2.23 4.64 2.20
C ILE A 106 -1.77 5.50 1.01
N ALA A 107 -0.62 5.20 0.38
CA ALA A 107 -0.13 5.96 -0.77
C ALA A 107 -1.05 5.81 -2.00
N SER A 108 -1.72 4.66 -2.13
CA SER A 108 -2.78 4.46 -3.12
C SER A 108 -4.10 5.06 -2.63
N LEU A 109 -4.47 4.77 -1.38
CA LEU A 109 -5.77 5.13 -0.82
C LEU A 109 -5.99 6.65 -0.81
N THR A 110 -4.96 7.44 -0.50
CA THR A 110 -5.02 8.91 -0.51
C THR A 110 -5.38 9.47 -1.88
N ILE A 111 -4.91 8.87 -2.97
CA ILE A 111 -5.26 9.26 -4.34
C ILE A 111 -6.75 9.01 -4.59
N LEU A 112 -7.24 7.84 -4.19
CA LEU A 112 -8.66 7.50 -4.29
C LEU A 112 -9.52 8.42 -3.42
N ILE A 113 -9.09 8.77 -2.21
CA ILE A 113 -9.78 9.71 -1.33
C ILE A 113 -9.87 11.10 -2.00
N ALA A 114 -8.79 11.57 -2.62
CA ALA A 114 -8.75 12.85 -3.32
C ALA A 114 -9.65 12.91 -4.56
N TYR A 115 -10.03 11.77 -5.14
CA TYR A 115 -10.93 11.72 -6.29
C TYR A 115 -12.30 12.32 -5.95
N LYS A 116 -12.61 13.47 -6.57
CA LYS A 116 -13.96 14.06 -6.60
C LYS A 116 -14.66 13.52 -7.84
N GLY A 117 -15.45 12.46 -7.67
CA GLY A 117 -16.32 11.98 -8.74
C GLY A 117 -17.16 13.13 -9.29
N LYS A 118 -17.39 13.16 -10.61
CA LYS A 118 -18.32 14.12 -11.22
C LYS A 118 -19.72 13.83 -10.69
N ARG A 119 -20.06 14.31 -9.49
CA ARG A 119 -21.45 14.50 -9.07
C ARG A 119 -22.05 15.41 -10.14
N GLN A 120 -23.07 14.85 -10.81
CA GLN A 120 -23.89 15.50 -11.80
C GLN A 120 -24.11 16.98 -11.44
N LYS A 121 -23.65 17.89 -12.30
CA LYS A 121 -24.39 19.13 -12.51
C LYS A 121 -25.71 18.69 -13.14
N GLN A 122 -26.72 18.39 -12.31
CA GLN A 122 -28.10 18.63 -12.71
C GLN A 122 -28.41 20.04 -12.24
N THR A 123 -28.43 20.94 -13.22
CA THR A 123 -29.26 22.16 -13.18
C THR A 123 -30.69 21.83 -12.84
#